data_AF-A0A520SQR4-F1
#
_entry.id   AF-A0A520SQR4-F1
#
_cell.length_a   1.000
_cell.length_b   1.000
_cell.length_c   1.000
_cell.angle_alpha   90.00
_cell.angle_beta   90.00
_cell.angle_gamma   90.00
#
_symmetry.space_group_name_H-M   'P 1'
#
loop_
_entity.id
_entity.type
_entity.pdbx_description
1 polymer ?
#
loop_
_entity_poly.entity_id
_entity_poly.type
_entity_poly.pdbx_seq_one_letter_code
_entity_poly.pdbx_strand_id
1 'polypeptide(L)'
;MSIAPKGKVPHFTMRPNPAASVMCILVFVSGTLLTLSFFSQEDGTGSYQQKGTISAIITLLLTLFLLLSATARYWFTHLWKKNATHSRHHQHTENHPIEKEKAFRQQLHQRRNRS
;
A
#
# COMPACT_ATOMS: atom_id res chain seq x y z
N MET A 1 -3.69 36.54 25.00
CA MET A 1 -2.56 35.70 24.55
C MET A 1 -3.09 34.76 23.48
N SER A 2 -2.87 35.08 22.20
CA SER A 2 -3.45 34.34 21.06
C SER A 2 -2.61 33.08 20.81
N ILE A 3 -3.15 31.92 21.14
CA ILE A 3 -2.52 30.62 20.86
C ILE A 3 -2.94 30.23 19.45
N ALA A 4 -2.20 30.70 18.44
CA ALA A 4 -2.41 30.26 17.06
C ALA A 4 -2.17 28.73 16.98
N PRO A 5 -3.08 27.94 16.38
CA PRO A 5 -2.84 26.52 16.20
C PRO A 5 -1.67 26.34 15.22
N LYS A 6 -0.59 25.69 15.70
CA LYS A 6 0.53 25.23 14.86
C LYS A 6 -0.04 24.49 13.64
N GLY A 7 0.13 25.08 12.46
CA GLY A 7 -0.32 24.51 11.20
C GLY A 7 0.17 23.07 11.07
N LYS A 8 -0.76 22.12 11.03
CA LYS A 8 -0.47 20.70 10.88
C LYS A 8 0.03 20.50 9.45
N VAL A 9 1.35 20.38 9.29
CA VAL A 9 1.98 20.11 7.99
C VAL A 9 1.43 18.77 7.48
N PRO A 10 0.88 18.70 6.25
CA PRO A 10 0.39 17.45 5.72
C PRO A 10 1.57 16.48 5.57
N HIS A 11 1.64 15.49 6.45
CA HIS A 11 2.51 14.34 6.23
C HIS A 11 1.97 13.60 5.01
N PHE A 12 2.58 13.83 3.86
CA PHE A 12 2.39 12.99 2.67
C PHE A 12 2.90 11.60 3.02
N THR A 13 2.02 10.73 3.54
CA THR A 13 2.29 9.30 3.65
C THR A 13 2.23 8.71 2.25
N MET A 14 3.30 8.91 1.48
CA MET A 14 3.53 8.25 0.20
C MET A 14 3.96 6.82 0.50
N ARG A 15 3.00 6.00 0.97
CA ARG A 15 3.25 4.59 1.26
C ARG A 15 3.16 3.80 -0.04
N PRO A 16 4.11 2.90 -0.31
CA PRO A 16 3.99 1.97 -1.41
C PRO A 16 2.71 1.16 -1.20
N ASN A 17 2.07 0.70 -2.28
CA ASN A 17 0.94 -0.21 -2.12
C ASN A 17 1.44 -1.48 -1.41
N PRO A 18 1.04 -1.74 -0.15
CA PRO A 18 1.59 -2.86 0.61
C PRO A 18 1.32 -4.19 -0.10
N ALA A 19 0.20 -4.32 -0.81
CA ALA A 19 -0.11 -5.52 -1.59
C ALA A 19 0.86 -5.73 -2.76
N ALA A 20 1.21 -4.67 -3.49
CA ALA A 20 2.15 -4.77 -4.61
C ALA A 20 3.57 -5.09 -4.12
N SER A 21 4.00 -4.48 -3.01
CA SER A 21 5.30 -4.77 -2.40
C SER A 21 5.39 -6.21 -1.89
N VAL A 22 4.37 -6.70 -1.18
CA VAL A 22 4.31 -8.08 -0.69
C VAL A 22 4.32 -9.07 -1.86
N MET A 23 3.52 -8.82 -2.91
CA MET A 23 3.51 -9.68 -4.10
C MET A 23 4.86 -9.69 -4.83
N CYS A 24 5.53 -8.54 -4.92
CA CYS A 24 6.87 -8.46 -5.52
C CYS A 24 7.88 -9.33 -4.74
N ILE A 25 7.85 -9.29 -3.41
CA ILE A 25 8.73 -10.12 -2.57
C ILE A 25 8.41 -11.61 -2.75
N LEU A 26 7.13 -11.99 -2.72
CA LEU A 26 6.71 -13.38 -2.88
C LEU A 26 7.12 -13.96 -4.24
N VAL A 27 6.94 -13.20 -5.33
CA VAL A 27 7.32 -13.62 -6.68
C VAL A 27 8.85 -13.69 -6.82
N PHE A 28 9.57 -12.73 -6.24
CA PHE A 28 11.04 -12.74 -6.26
C PHE A 28 11.60 -13.96 -5.51
N VAL A 29 11.12 -14.22 -4.29
CA VAL A 29 11.60 -15.34 -3.46
C VAL A 29 11.20 -16.69 -4.08
N SER A 30 9.95 -16.85 -4.52
CA SER A 30 9.51 -18.12 -5.11
C SER A 30 10.17 -18.41 -6.46
N GLY A 31 10.33 -17.39 -7.32
CA GLY A 31 11.00 -17.54 -8.61
C GLY A 31 12.49 -17.85 -8.47
N THR A 32 13.19 -17.17 -7.55
CA THR A 32 14.62 -17.47 -7.28
C THR A 32 14.82 -18.88 -6.74
N LEU A 33 13.97 -19.35 -5.82
CA LEU A 33 14.00 -20.72 -5.30
C LEU A 33 13.74 -21.76 -6.40
N LEU A 34 12.76 -21.52 -7.27
CA LEU A 34 12.47 -22.39 -8.42
C LEU A 34 13.66 -22.47 -9.38
N THR A 35 14.25 -21.33 -9.72
CA THR A 35 15.43 -21.27 -10.58
C THR A 35 16.62 -22.01 -9.97
N LEU A 36 16.87 -21.82 -8.66
CA LEU A 36 17.93 -22.56 -7.95
C LEU A 36 17.68 -24.06 -7.96
N SER A 37 16.43 -24.49 -7.79
CA SER A 37 16.05 -25.90 -7.81
C SER A 37 16.41 -26.58 -9.14
N PHE A 38 16.17 -25.89 -10.27
CA PHE A 38 16.57 -26.41 -11.59
C PHE A 38 18.09 -26.45 -11.78
N PHE A 39 18.84 -25.47 -11.26
CA PHE A 39 20.30 -25.49 -11.36
C PHE A 39 20.95 -26.49 -10.39
N SER A 40 20.30 -26.81 -9.27
CA SER A 40 20.77 -27.79 -8.31
C SER A 40 20.57 -29.24 -8.79
N GLN A 41 19.79 -29.46 -9.84
CA GLN A 41 19.65 -30.78 -10.45
C GLN A 41 20.76 -30.97 -11.47
N GLU A 42 21.78 -31.73 -11.07
CA GLU A 42 22.81 -32.19 -11.98
C GLU A 42 22.28 -33.35 -12.81
N ASP A 43 21.98 -33.06 -14.08
CA ASP A 43 21.71 -34.07 -15.08
C ASP A 43 22.69 -33.83 -16.23
N GLY A 44 23.50 -34.85 -16.52
CA GLY A 44 24.58 -34.80 -17.54
C GLY A 44 24.11 -34.54 -18.97
N THR A 45 22.81 -34.35 -19.17
CA THR A 45 22.15 -33.98 -20.44
C THR A 45 21.99 -32.48 -20.64
N GLY A 46 22.24 -31.64 -19.61
CA GLY A 46 22.15 -30.17 -19.70
C GLY A 46 20.72 -29.60 -19.83
N SER A 47 19.69 -30.45 -19.88
CA SER A 47 18.28 -30.02 -20.02
C SER A 47 17.81 -29.13 -18.86
N TYR A 48 18.30 -29.40 -17.65
CA TYR A 48 17.94 -28.64 -16.45
C TYR A 48 18.59 -27.26 -16.41
N GLN A 49 19.79 -27.09 -16.99
CA GLN A 49 20.37 -25.76 -17.16
C GLN A 49 19.54 -24.89 -18.12
N GLN A 50 19.03 -25.46 -19.22
CA GLN A 50 18.15 -24.73 -20.13
C GLN A 50 16.83 -24.33 -19.44
N LYS A 51 16.19 -25.27 -18.73
CA LYS A 51 14.96 -24.99 -17.96
C LYS A 51 15.20 -23.94 -16.87
N GLY A 52 16.31 -24.05 -16.14
CA GLY A 52 16.75 -23.08 -15.13
C GLY A 52 16.92 -21.69 -15.74
N THR A 53 17.63 -21.58 -16.87
CA THR A 53 17.85 -20.32 -17.58
C THR A 53 16.54 -19.68 -18.06
N ILE A 54 15.62 -20.47 -18.64
CA ILE A 54 14.31 -19.98 -19.05
C ILE A 54 13.51 -19.49 -17.82
N SER A 55 13.52 -20.25 -16.73
CA SER A 55 12.84 -19.86 -15.49
C SER A 55 13.42 -18.56 -14.90
N ALA A 56 14.73 -18.36 -15.00
CA ALA A 56 15.41 -17.16 -14.52
C ALA A 56 14.98 -15.93 -15.32
N ILE A 57 14.92 -16.05 -16.66
CA ILE A 57 14.47 -14.99 -17.55
C ILE A 57 13.02 -14.60 -17.25
N ILE A 58 12.13 -15.60 -17.13
CA ILE A 58 10.72 -15.37 -16.81
C ILE A 58 10.58 -14.68 -15.45
N THR A 59 11.30 -15.16 -14.44
CA THR A 59 11.30 -14.57 -13.09
C THR A 59 11.79 -13.12 -13.11
N LEU A 60 12.85 -12.84 -13.87
CA LEU A 60 13.40 -11.49 -14.02
C LEU A 60 12.41 -10.53 -14.70
N LEU A 61 11.72 -10.99 -15.75
CA LEU A 61 10.68 -10.20 -16.42
C LEU A 61 9.49 -9.91 -15.49
N LEU A 62 9.01 -10.92 -14.76
CA LEU A 62 7.92 -10.78 -13.79
C LEU A 62 8.28 -9.82 -12.65
N THR A 63 9.49 -9.94 -12.11
CA THR A 63 9.95 -9.07 -11.02
C THR A 63 10.15 -7.64 -11.49
N LEU A 64 10.68 -7.41 -12.71
CA LEU A 64 10.73 -6.08 -13.31
C LEU A 64 9.34 -5.48 -13.51
N PHE A 65 8.38 -6.25 -14.02
CA PHE A 65 7.01 -5.77 -14.22
C PHE A 65 6.33 -5.38 -12.91
N LEU A 66 6.49 -6.20 -11.86
CA LEU A 66 5.96 -5.89 -10.53
C LEU A 66 6.65 -4.70 -9.89
N LEU A 67 7.97 -4.55 -10.09
CA LEU A 67 8.73 -3.40 -9.62
C LEU A 67 8.26 -2.11 -10.31
N LEU A 68 8.05 -2.15 -11.63
CA LEU A 68 7.46 -1.06 -12.40
C LEU A 68 6.04 -0.75 -11.93
N SER A 69 5.21 -1.76 -11.65
CA SER A 69 3.84 -1.55 -11.13
C SER A 69 3.84 -0.90 -9.74
N ALA A 70 4.74 -1.36 -8.86
CA ALA A 70 4.89 -0.81 -7.51
C ALA A 70 5.40 0.64 -7.54
N THR A 71 6.35 0.94 -8.42
CA THR A 71 6.92 2.29 -8.59
C THR A 71 6.08 3.21 -9.46
N ALA A 72 5.25 2.69 -10.38
CA ALA A 72 4.38 3.50 -11.23
C ALA A 72 3.39 4.33 -10.41
N ARG A 73 2.91 3.82 -9.27
CA ARG A 73 2.09 4.61 -8.34
C ARG A 73 2.85 5.79 -7.70
N TYR A 74 4.17 5.69 -7.56
CA TYR A 74 5.01 6.81 -7.10
C TYR A 74 5.20 7.86 -8.19
N TRP A 75 5.42 7.44 -9.42
CA TRP A 75 5.68 8.33 -10.54
C TRP A 75 4.40 9.00 -11.06
N PHE A 76 3.29 8.26 -11.09
CA PHE A 76 2.01 8.72 -11.62
C PHE A 76 0.97 8.92 -10.51
N THR A 77 1.34 9.60 -9.44
CA THR A 77 0.42 9.95 -8.34
C THR A 77 -0.84 10.67 -8.83
N HIS A 78 -0.72 11.48 -9.90
CA HIS A 78 -1.83 12.22 -10.50
C HIS A 78 -2.92 11.32 -11.10
N LEU A 79 -2.57 10.13 -11.62
CA LEU A 79 -3.54 9.20 -12.22
C LEU A 79 -4.34 8.41 -11.16
N TRP A 80 -3.76 8.21 -9.96
CA TRP A 80 -4.37 7.42 -8.89
C TRP A 80 -5.07 8.24 -7.79
N LYS A 81 -5.09 9.57 -7.89
CA LYS A 81 -5.61 10.47 -6.84
C LYS A 81 -7.15 10.60 -6.78
N LYS A 82 -7.92 9.85 -7.58
CA LYS A 82 -9.37 10.07 -7.76
C LYS A 82 -10.23 9.75 -6.52
N ASN A 83 -9.74 9.00 -5.53
CA ASN A 83 -10.52 8.62 -4.34
C ASN A 83 -10.07 9.26 -3.01
N ALA A 84 -9.01 10.08 -3.01
CA ALA A 84 -8.47 10.66 -1.78
C ALA A 84 -9.30 11.85 -1.23
N THR A 85 -10.18 12.43 -2.04
CA THR A 85 -10.95 13.62 -1.68
C THR A 85 -12.09 13.30 -0.71
N HIS A 86 -12.71 12.11 -0.82
CA HIS A 86 -13.87 11.74 -0.01
C HIS A 86 -13.50 11.34 1.43
N SER A 87 -12.39 10.60 1.61
CA SER A 87 -11.88 10.26 2.95
C SER A 87 -11.34 11.48 3.71
N ARG A 88 -10.76 12.46 3.00
CA ARG A 88 -10.24 13.69 3.61
C ARG A 88 -11.35 14.60 4.15
N HIS A 89 -12.51 14.62 3.50
CA HIS A 89 -13.68 15.31 4.03
C HIS A 89 -14.24 14.64 5.29
N HIS A 90 -14.37 13.30 5.28
CA HIS A 90 -14.94 12.57 6.41
C HIS A 90 -14.14 12.78 7.71
N GLN A 91 -12.81 12.72 7.64
CA GLN A 91 -11.93 12.92 8.80
C GLN A 91 -11.91 14.37 9.32
N HIS A 92 -12.14 15.35 8.44
CA HIS A 92 -12.23 16.76 8.84
C HIS A 92 -13.58 17.08 9.49
N THR A 93 -14.67 16.47 9.02
CA THR A 93 -16.01 16.66 9.58
C THR A 93 -16.13 16.05 10.97
N GLU A 94 -15.60 14.85 11.18
CA GLU A 94 -15.72 14.13 12.47
C GLU A 94 -14.98 14.84 13.63
N ASN A 95 -13.88 15.52 13.32
CA ASN A 95 -13.10 16.26 14.32
C ASN A 95 -13.48 17.75 14.42
N HIS A 96 -14.46 18.21 13.66
CA HIS A 96 -14.91 19.60 13.70
C HIS A 96 -15.55 19.91 15.07
N PRO A 97 -15.22 21.03 15.72
CA PRO A 97 -15.72 21.35 17.07
C PRO A 97 -17.26 21.37 17.14
N ILE A 98 -17.92 21.74 16.04
CA ILE A 98 -19.39 21.78 15.92
C ILE A 98 -19.99 20.36 16.00
N GLU A 99 -19.38 19.35 15.39
CA GLU A 99 -19.89 17.97 15.45
C GLU A 99 -19.70 17.36 16.84
N LYS A 100 -18.59 17.68 17.52
CA LYS A 100 -18.36 17.30 18.91
C LYS A 100 -19.37 17.94 19.86
N GLU A 101 -19.70 19.21 19.64
CA GLU A 101 -20.71 19.92 20.45
C GLU A 101 -22.12 19.35 20.23
N LYS A 102 -22.50 19.02 18.99
CA LYS A 102 -23.76 18.33 18.69
C LYS A 102 -23.86 16.98 19.40
N ALA A 103 -22.80 16.17 19.33
CA ALA A 103 -22.76 14.87 20.01
C ALA A 103 -22.88 15.00 21.53
N PHE A 104 -22.20 15.99 22.13
CA PHE A 104 -22.31 16.27 23.56
C PHE A 104 -23.73 16.73 23.96
N ARG A 105 -24.36 17.62 23.18
CA ARG A 105 -25.75 18.04 23.40
C ARG A 105 -26.73 16.87 23.30
N GLN A 106 -26.55 15.98 22.33
CA GLN A 106 -27.37 14.77 22.19
C GLN A 106 -27.26 13.84 23.41
N GLN A 107 -26.04 13.64 23.94
CA GLN A 107 -25.85 12.86 25.17
C GLN A 107 -26.54 13.50 26.39
N LEU A 108 -26.49 14.84 26.52
CA LEU A 108 -27.20 15.56 27.57
C LEU A 108 -28.72 15.38 27.46
N HIS A 109 -29.28 15.49 26.26
CA HIS A 109 -30.70 15.25 26.03
C HIS A 109 -31.12 13.81 26.38
N GLN A 110 -30.31 12.82 26.02
CA GLN A 110 -30.59 11.42 26.38
C GLN A 110 -30.55 11.18 27.89
N ARG A 111 -29.59 11.77 28.60
CA ARG A 111 -29.52 11.65 30.07
C ARG A 111 -30.70 12.33 30.76
N ARG A 112 -31.11 13.50 30.26
CA ARG A 112 -32.27 14.23 30.78
C ARG A 112 -33.58 13.47 30.58
N ASN A 113 -33.74 12.76 29.46
CA ASN A 113 -34.95 11.98 29.17
C ASN A 113 -34.97 10.60 29.87
N ARG A 114 -33.88 10.20 30.54
CA ARG A 114 -33.79 8.96 31.35
C ARG A 114 -33.93 9.21 32.85
N SER A 115 -33.95 10.48 33.26
CA SER A 115 -34.32 10.94 34.60
C SER A 115 -35.80 11.23 34.65
#